data_AF-A0A7X7F516-F1
#
_entry.id   AF-A0A7X7F516-F1
#
_cell.length_a   1.000
_cell.length_b   1.000
_cell.length_c   1.000
_cell.angle_alpha   90.00
_cell.angle_beta   90.00
_cell.angle_gamma   90.00
#
_symmetry.space_group_name_H-M   'P 1'
#
loop_
_entity.id
_entity.type
_entity.pdbx_description
1 polymer ?
#
loop_
_entity_poly.entity_id
_entity_poly.type
_entity_poly.pdbx_seq_one_letter_code
_entity_poly.pdbx_strand_id
1 'polypeptide(L)' 'MVNDCSETRIEDHLPRMYRVALRIVGNPDEAEDVVQDACVKSLRGWDGFHGQCALITWLHRITVNCARDHLRRRRR' A
#
# COMPACT_ATOMS: atom_id res chain seq x y z
N MET A 1 -11.86 17.03 10.11
CA MET A 1 -11.49 17.67 8.83
C MET A 1 -9.97 17.89 8.75
N VAL A 2 -9.14 16.84 8.93
CA VAL A 2 -7.67 16.98 8.86
C VAL A 2 -6.99 15.84 8.06
N ASN A 3 -7.76 14.91 7.46
CA ASN A 3 -7.21 13.75 6.73
C ASN A 3 -7.15 13.92 5.21
N ASP A 4 -7.82 14.93 4.62
CA ASP A 4 -7.96 15.03 3.15
C ASP A 4 -6.61 15.03 2.41
N CYS A 5 -5.62 15.80 2.87
CA CYS A 5 -4.38 16.00 2.11
C CYS A 5 -3.50 14.73 2.05
N SER A 6 -3.50 13.91 3.09
CA SER A 6 -2.74 12.66 3.11
C SER A 6 -3.44 11.57 2.30
N GLU A 7 -4.76 11.49 2.42
CA GLU A 7 -5.62 10.55 1.71
C GLU A 7 -5.54 10.77 0.19
N THR A 8 -5.76 12.00 -0.30
CA THR A 8 -5.67 12.31 -1.74
C THR A 8 -4.31 11.95 -2.35
N ARG A 9 -3.21 12.18 -1.62
CA ARG A 9 -1.86 11.86 -2.11
C ARG A 9 -1.60 10.36 -2.22
N ILE A 10 -2.22 9.55 -1.35
CA ILE A 10 -2.15 8.09 -1.41
C ILE A 10 -3.07 7.58 -2.54
N GLU A 11 -4.26 8.17 -2.69
CA GLU A 11 -5.22 7.86 -3.75
C GLU A 11 -4.60 7.95 -5.15
N ASP A 12 -3.83 9.02 -5.41
CA ASP A 12 -3.09 9.21 -6.67
C ASP A 12 -2.14 8.04 -7.01
N HIS A 13 -1.69 7.31 -5.99
CA HIS A 13 -0.75 6.19 -6.13
C HIS A 13 -1.42 4.82 -6.14
N LEU A 14 -2.74 4.72 -5.89
CA LEU A 14 -3.49 3.46 -5.89
C LEU A 14 -3.29 2.64 -7.17
N PRO A 15 -3.33 3.20 -8.38
CA PRO A 15 -3.14 2.41 -9.59
C PRO A 15 -1.76 1.76 -9.66
N ARG A 16 -0.73 2.42 -9.10
CA ARG A 16 0.63 1.88 -9.04
C ARG A 16 0.76 0.82 -7.96
N MET A 17 0.16 1.04 -6.79
CA MET A 17 0.11 0.07 -5.70
C MET A 17 -0.59 -1.22 -6.17
N TYR A 18 -1.71 -1.10 -6.87
CA TYR A 18 -2.43 -2.24 -7.45
C TYR A 18 -1.58 -3.05 -8.43
N ARG A 19 -0.91 -2.39 -9.39
CA ARG A 19 -0.02 -3.10 -10.34
C ARG A 19 1.11 -3.86 -9.63
N VAL A 20 1.66 -3.30 -8.55
CA VAL A 20 2.71 -3.95 -7.75
C VAL A 20 2.14 -5.14 -7.00
N ALA A 21 1.00 -4.98 -6.32
CA ALA A 21 0.32 -6.05 -5.61
C ALA A 21 -0.03 -7.20 -6.56
N LEU A 22 -0.66 -6.90 -7.70
CA LEU A 22 -1.05 -7.87 -8.72
C LEU A 22 0.14 -8.68 -9.23
N ARG A 23 1.29 -8.03 -9.49
CA ARG A 23 2.52 -8.71 -9.92
C ARG A 23 3.06 -9.68 -8.87
N ILE A 24 2.81 -9.44 -7.59
CA ILE A 24 3.30 -10.28 -6.49
C ILE A 24 2.35 -11.43 -6.19
N VAL A 25 1.05 -11.15 -6.07
CA VAL A 25 0.05 -12.15 -5.66
C VAL A 25 -0.50 -12.98 -6.82
N GLY A 26 -0.53 -12.41 -8.03
CA GLY A 26 -0.97 -13.08 -9.25
C GLY A 26 -2.49 -13.26 -9.39
N ASN A 27 -3.27 -12.76 -8.42
CA ASN A 27 -4.73 -12.81 -8.42
C ASN A 27 -5.31 -11.37 -8.26
N PRO A 28 -6.28 -10.95 -9.09
CA PRO A 28 -6.88 -9.62 -9.00
C PRO A 28 -7.56 -9.31 -7.68
N ASP A 29 -8.36 -10.23 -7.15
CA ASP A 29 -9.11 -10.06 -5.90
C ASP A 29 -8.15 -9.94 -4.71
N GLU A 30 -7.14 -10.83 -4.64
CA GLU A 30 -6.10 -10.76 -3.61
C GLU A 30 -5.28 -9.46 -3.72
N ALA A 31 -5.11 -8.93 -4.94
CA ALA A 31 -4.39 -7.68 -5.15
C ALA A 31 -5.17 -6.48 -4.59
N GLU A 32 -6.51 -6.48 -4.72
CA GLU A 32 -7.37 -5.47 -4.10
C GLU A 32 -7.26 -5.49 -2.57
N ASP A 33 -7.34 -6.68 -1.97
CA ASP A 33 -7.17 -6.86 -0.51
C ASP A 33 -5.82 -6.32 -0.04
N VAL A 34 -4.75 -6.64 -0.76
CA VAL A 34 -3.39 -6.15 -0.44
C VAL A 34 -3.30 -4.63 -0.55
N VAL A 35 -3.94 -4.03 -1.55
CA VAL A 35 -3.96 -2.57 -1.70
C VAL A 35 -4.72 -1.92 -0.56
N GLN A 36 -5.87 -2.45 -0.16
CA GLN A 36 -6.63 -1.95 0.99
C GLN A 36 -5.79 -1.98 2.27
N ASP A 37 -5.15 -3.12 2.56
CA ASP A 37 -4.22 -3.26 3.70
C ASP A 37 -3.08 -2.24 3.64
N ALA A 38 -2.51 -2.02 2.45
CA ALA A 38 -1.45 -1.05 2.24
C ALA A 38 -1.93 0.40 2.47
N CYS A 39 -3.15 0.75 2.05
CA CYS A 39 -3.73 2.06 2.29
C CYS A 39 -3.93 2.33 3.78
N VAL A 40 -4.50 1.37 4.51
CA VAL A 40 -4.69 1.49 5.97
C VAL A 40 -3.35 1.67 6.69
N LYS A 41 -2.32 0.88 6.31
CA LYS A 41 -0.98 1.03 6.90
C LYS A 41 -0.30 2.35 6.52
N SER A 42 -0.53 2.84 5.30
CA SER A 42 0.02 4.12 4.85
C SER A 42 -0.62 5.28 5.61
N LEU A 43 -1.95 5.31 5.74
CA LEU A 43 -2.65 6.33 6.51
C LEU A 43 -2.22 6.34 7.98
N ARG A 44 -2.10 5.15 8.61
CA ARG A 44 -1.61 5.03 10.00
C ARG A 44 -0.14 5.43 10.17
N GLY A 45 0.67 5.26 9.12
CA GLY A 45 2.10 5.59 9.13
C GLY A 45 2.40 7.01 8.65
N TRP A 46 1.38 7.78 8.26
CA TRP A 46 1.55 9.09 7.62
C TRP A 46 2.25 10.09 8.52
N ASP A 47 1.87 10.16 9.80
CA ASP A 47 2.46 11.10 10.76
C ASP A 47 3.95 10.84 11.01
N GLY A 48 4.41 9.60 10.81
CA GLY A 48 5.83 9.22 10.86
C GLY A 48 6.57 9.36 9.53
N PHE A 49 5.88 9.65 8.43
CA PHE A 49 6.50 9.87 7.13
C PHE A 49 7.07 11.30 7.05
N HIS A 50 8.28 11.48 7.57
CA HIS A 50 8.97 12.77 7.56
C HIS A 50 9.69 13.13 6.24
N GLY A 51 9.23 12.58 5.10
CA GLY A 51 9.80 12.91 3.78
C GLY A 51 11.26 12.48 3.57
N GLN A 52 11.80 11.58 4.40
CA GLN A 52 13.18 11.06 4.27
C GLN A 52 13.41 10.27 2.96
N CYS A 53 12.33 9.92 2.26
CA CYS A 53 12.37 9.34 0.93
C CYS A 53 11.16 9.82 0.12
N ALA A 54 11.18 9.59 -1.19
CA ALA A 54 10.03 9.90 -2.04
C ALA A 54 8.79 9.08 -1.60
N LEU A 55 7.61 9.72 -1.60
CA LEU A 55 6.33 9.09 -1.20
C LEU A 55 6.10 7.76 -1.95
N ILE A 56 6.39 7.76 -3.25
CA ILE A 56 6.28 6.61 -4.13
C ILE A 56 7.17 5.42 -3.71
N THR A 57 8.33 5.68 -3.11
CA THR A 57 9.26 4.66 -2.58
C THR A 57 8.74 4.09 -1.28
N TRP A 58 8.21 4.95 -0.41
CA TRP A 58 7.61 4.54 0.85
C TRP A 58 6.35 3.69 0.64
N LEU A 59 5.41 4.15 -0.20
CA LEU A 59 4.21 3.39 -0.56
C LEU A 59 4.56 2.05 -1.22
N HIS A 60 5.54 2.03 -2.12
CA HIS A 60 6.01 0.78 -2.73
C HIS A 60 6.50 -0.22 -1.67
N ARG A 61 7.26 0.22 -0.67
CA ARG A 61 7.71 -0.64 0.43
C ARG A 61 6.54 -1.20 1.24
N ILE A 62 5.54 -0.37 1.56
CA ILE A 62 4.35 -0.81 2.30
C ILE A 62 3.57 -1.85 1.47
N THR A 63 3.28 -1.58 0.19
CA THR A 63 2.56 -2.50 -0.69
C THR A 63 3.27 -3.85 -0.82
N VAL A 64 4.60 -3.85 -1.05
CA VAL A 64 5.38 -5.10 -1.14
C VAL A 64 5.33 -5.90 0.15
N ASN A 65 5.41 -5.23 1.31
CA ASN A 65 5.31 -5.90 2.60
C ASN A 65 3.91 -6.51 2.82
N CYS A 66 2.84 -5.78 2.52
CA CYS A 66 1.48 -6.31 2.58
C CYS A 66 1.27 -7.51 1.66
N ALA A 67 1.76 -7.43 0.41
CA ALA A 67 1.65 -8.53 -0.55
C ALA A 67 2.38 -9.79 -0.05
N ARG A 68 3.58 -9.62 0.52
CA ARG A 68 4.35 -10.73 1.11
C ARG A 68 3.66 -11.33 2.32
N ASP A 69 3.08 -10.50 3.19
CA ASP A 69 2.33 -10.97 4.36
C ASP A 69 1.06 -11.71 3.95
N HIS A 70 0.34 -11.23 2.94
CA HIS A 70 -0.81 -11.93 2.36
C HIS A 70 -0.42 -13.32 1.84
N LEU A 71 0.65 -13.42 1.03
CA LEU A 71 1.16 -14.69 0.54
C LEU A 71 1.61 -15.65 1.67
N ARG A 72 2.17 -15.11 2.76
CA ARG A 72 2.52 -15.91 3.95
C ARG A 72 1.29 -16.47 4.64
N ARG A 73 0.19 -15.71 4.71
CA ARG A 73 -1.08 -16.17 5.29
C ARG A 73 -1.76 -17.19 4.40
N ARG A 74 -1.73 -17.02 3.07
CA ARG A 74 -2.29 -17.98 2.08
C ARG A 74 -1.69 -19.39 2.18
N ARG A 75 -0.45 -19.50 2.65
CA ARG A 75 0.25 -20.78 2.82
C ARG A 75 -0.02 -21.46 4.17
N ARG A 76 -0.67 -20.79 5.11
CA ARG A 76 -1.06 -21.35 6.42
C ARG A 76 -2.48 -21.88 6.33
#